data_AF-A0A3S0BZP9-F1
#
_entry.id   AF-A0A3S0BZP9-F1
#
_cell.length_a   1.000
_cell.length_b   1.000
_cell.length_c   1.000
_cell.angle_alpha   90.00
_cell.angle_beta   90.00
_cell.angle_gamma   90.00
#
_symmetry.space_group_name_H-M   'P 1'
#
loop_
_entity.id
_entity.type
_entity.pdbx_description
1 polymer ?
#
loop_
_entity_poly.entity_id
_entity_poly.type
_entity_poly.pdbx_seq_one_letter_code
_entity_poly.pdbx_strand_id
1 'polypeptide(L)'
;MSAREQFESQARKWLAEGMPRGLLLDGYRLIALRCWSFSKGAKSEGVSEELTAFQQASEQAQPENWLDAYFAEREFCVRCGESYRFENVSLCTKCLRTWCYRCAAGCPPAANGNAACSCGGELVG
;
A
#
# COMPACT_ATOMS: atom_id res chain seq x y z
N MET A 1 -8.54 -4.28 11.75
CA MET A 1 -8.84 -3.27 10.73
C MET A 1 -8.11 -3.68 9.46
N SER A 2 -8.84 -3.98 8.39
CA SER A 2 -8.27 -4.36 7.09
C SER A 2 -7.64 -3.15 6.38
N ALA A 3 -6.89 -3.39 5.31
CA ALA A 3 -6.35 -2.32 4.48
C ALA A 3 -7.48 -1.46 3.90
N ARG A 4 -8.56 -2.08 3.43
CA ARG A 4 -9.75 -1.37 2.94
C ARG A 4 -10.29 -0.41 4.00
N GLU A 5 -10.62 -0.90 5.19
CA GLU A 5 -11.20 -0.06 6.25
C GLU A 5 -10.29 1.14 6.58
N GLN A 6 -8.98 0.91 6.61
CA GLN A 6 -8.00 1.94 6.88
C GLN A 6 -7.93 2.99 5.76
N PHE A 7 -7.86 2.59 4.50
CA PHE A 7 -7.79 3.51 3.37
C PHE A 7 -9.11 4.26 3.14
N GLU A 8 -10.24 3.56 3.22
CA GLU A 8 -11.58 4.16 3.14
C GLU A 8 -11.82 5.18 4.26
N SER A 9 -11.35 4.90 5.49
CA SER A 9 -11.44 5.86 6.58
C SER A 9 -10.60 7.12 6.33
N GLN A 10 -9.45 7.00 5.67
CA GLN A 10 -8.61 8.15 5.30
C GLN A 10 -9.28 8.97 4.19
N ALA A 11 -9.80 8.32 3.15
CA ALA A 11 -10.53 8.98 2.07
C ALA A 11 -11.77 9.73 2.59
N ARG A 12 -12.57 9.11 3.47
CA ARG A 12 -13.72 9.77 4.11
C ARG A 12 -13.31 10.98 4.95
N LYS A 13 -12.21 10.88 5.69
CA LYS A 13 -11.70 12.01 6.48
C LYS A 13 -11.28 13.17 5.56
N TRP A 14 -10.54 12.88 4.50
CA TRP A 14 -10.12 13.87 3.52
C TRP A 14 -11.31 14.58 2.87
N LEU A 15 -12.34 13.85 2.46
CA LEU A 15 -13.57 14.43 1.93
C LEU A 15 -14.32 15.29 2.96
N ALA A 16 -14.48 14.77 4.19
CA ALA A 16 -15.19 15.48 5.26
C ALA A 16 -14.52 16.80 5.67
N GLU A 17 -13.19 16.90 5.55
CA GLU A 17 -12.42 18.11 5.84
C GLU A 17 -12.29 19.07 4.64
N GLY A 18 -12.98 18.82 3.53
CA GLY A 18 -12.96 19.68 2.35
C GLY A 18 -11.72 19.48 1.46
N MET A 19 -11.22 18.25 1.40
CA MET A 19 -10.11 17.82 0.54
C MET A 19 -8.77 18.56 0.75
N PRO A 20 -8.30 18.77 1.99
CA PRO A 20 -7.05 19.49 2.23
C PRO A 20 -5.82 18.68 1.76
N ARG A 21 -4.84 19.37 1.17
CA ARG A 21 -3.58 18.75 0.71
C ARG A 21 -2.82 18.04 1.83
N GLY A 22 -2.88 18.55 3.06
CA GLY A 22 -2.17 17.99 4.22
C GLY A 22 -2.66 16.61 4.68
N LEU A 23 -3.77 16.10 4.13
CA LEU A 23 -4.26 14.75 4.40
C LEU A 23 -3.99 13.75 3.26
N LEU A 24 -3.43 14.20 2.15
CA LEU A 24 -3.06 13.32 1.04
C LEU A 24 -1.90 12.41 1.45
N LEU A 25 -1.87 11.22 0.85
CA LEU A 25 -0.79 10.26 1.11
C LEU A 25 0.45 10.57 0.28
N ASP A 26 1.59 10.18 0.83
CA ASP A 26 2.88 10.20 0.18
C ASP A 26 3.70 8.93 0.51
N GLY A 27 4.87 8.84 -0.12
CA GLY A 27 5.86 7.77 0.07
C GLY A 27 5.30 6.35 0.08
N TYR A 28 5.82 5.50 0.95
CA TYR A 28 5.38 4.10 1.03
C TYR A 28 3.90 3.95 1.32
N ARG A 29 3.26 4.90 2.00
CA ARG A 29 1.83 4.79 2.30
C ARG A 29 0.98 4.97 1.04
N LEU A 30 1.37 5.90 0.16
CA LEU A 30 0.77 6.06 -1.16
C LEU A 30 1.05 4.84 -2.05
N ILE A 31 2.30 4.32 -2.05
CA ILE A 31 2.65 3.11 -2.82
C ILE A 31 1.83 1.92 -2.35
N ALA A 32 1.66 1.74 -1.03
CA ALA A 32 0.84 0.68 -0.47
C ALA A 32 -0.62 0.78 -0.93
N LEU A 33 -1.21 1.98 -0.93
CA LEU A 33 -2.55 2.20 -1.48
C LEU A 33 -2.61 1.83 -2.96
N ARG A 34 -1.68 2.36 -3.77
CA ARG A 34 -1.62 2.08 -5.21
C ARG A 34 -1.54 0.59 -5.50
N CYS A 35 -0.63 -0.14 -4.87
CA CYS A 35 -0.49 -1.59 -5.05
C CYS A 35 -1.72 -2.34 -4.53
N TRP A 36 -2.27 -1.92 -3.39
CA TRP A 36 -3.46 -2.55 -2.82
C TRP A 36 -4.67 -2.44 -3.76
N SER A 37 -4.91 -1.29 -4.40
CA SER A 37 -6.04 -1.06 -5.31
C SER A 37 -6.12 -2.03 -6.50
N PHE A 38 -5.01 -2.69 -6.86
CA PHE A 38 -4.96 -3.72 -7.91
C PHE A 38 -4.76 -5.15 -7.38
N SER A 39 -4.63 -5.31 -6.06
CA SER A 39 -4.36 -6.57 -5.38
C SER A 39 -5.57 -7.52 -5.38
N LYS A 40 -5.34 -8.78 -4.94
CA LYS A 40 -6.44 -9.74 -4.73
C LYS A 40 -7.44 -9.22 -3.69
N GLY A 41 -6.94 -8.58 -2.64
CA GLY A 41 -7.75 -7.97 -1.59
C GLY A 41 -8.73 -6.93 -2.13
N ALA A 42 -8.24 -5.96 -2.89
CA ALA A 42 -9.10 -4.94 -3.51
C ALA A 42 -10.10 -5.53 -4.50
N LYS A 43 -9.73 -6.57 -5.27
CA LYS A 43 -10.67 -7.27 -6.15
C LYS A 43 -11.78 -7.99 -5.38
N SER A 44 -11.46 -8.53 -4.20
CA SER A 44 -12.43 -9.21 -3.33
C SER A 44 -13.34 -8.24 -2.58
N GLU A 45 -12.80 -7.12 -2.11
CA GLU A 45 -13.53 -6.21 -1.23
C GLU A 45 -14.17 -5.04 -2.00
N GLY A 46 -13.64 -4.68 -3.17
CA GLY A 46 -14.00 -3.49 -3.94
C GLY A 46 -13.25 -2.25 -3.49
N VAL A 47 -13.18 -1.27 -4.40
CA VAL A 47 -12.57 0.05 -4.19
C VAL A 47 -13.66 1.10 -4.46
N SER A 48 -13.94 1.97 -3.49
CA SER A 48 -14.95 3.02 -3.64
C SER A 48 -14.53 4.13 -4.60
N GLU A 49 -15.49 4.91 -5.09
CA GLU A 49 -15.22 6.10 -5.89
C GLU A 49 -14.47 7.14 -5.05
N GLU A 50 -14.82 7.28 -3.77
CA GLU A 50 -14.15 8.16 -2.82
C GLU A 50 -12.68 7.80 -2.64
N LEU A 51 -12.38 6.51 -2.47
CA LEU A 51 -11.01 6.03 -2.34
C LEU A 51 -10.23 6.21 -3.66
N THR A 52 -10.89 6.00 -4.79
CA THR A 52 -10.30 6.25 -6.11
C THR A 52 -9.92 7.72 -6.28
N ALA A 53 -10.82 8.65 -5.94
CA ALA A 53 -10.56 10.08 -6.00
C ALA A 53 -9.44 10.50 -5.03
N PHE A 54 -9.42 9.95 -3.82
CA PHE A 54 -8.36 10.20 -2.83
C PHE A 54 -6.99 9.70 -3.29
N GLN A 55 -6.93 8.50 -3.90
CA GLN A 55 -5.69 7.98 -4.47
C GLN A 55 -5.20 8.90 -5.59
N GLN A 56 -6.07 9.27 -6.54
CA GLN A 56 -5.71 10.16 -7.65
C GLN A 56 -5.21 11.52 -7.17
N ALA A 57 -5.90 12.14 -6.20
CA ALA A 57 -5.46 13.41 -5.62
C ALA A 57 -4.09 13.28 -4.93
N SER A 58 -3.86 12.16 -4.23
CA SER A 58 -2.58 11.89 -3.56
C SER A 58 -1.45 11.71 -4.58
N GLU A 59 -1.69 11.00 -5.68
CA GLU A 59 -0.73 10.83 -6.78
C GLU A 59 -0.44 12.15 -7.51
N GLN A 60 -1.45 12.97 -7.77
CA GLN A 60 -1.29 14.29 -8.42
C GLN A 60 -0.54 15.32 -7.56
N ALA A 61 -0.52 15.13 -6.23
CA ALA A 61 0.22 16.00 -5.32
C ALA A 61 1.73 15.72 -5.30
N GLN A 62 2.18 14.65 -5.96
CA GLN A 62 3.59 14.25 -6.05
C GLN A 62 4.28 14.82 -7.31
N PRO A 63 5.62 14.90 -7.34
CA PRO A 63 6.38 15.15 -8.58
C PRO A 63 6.07 14.12 -9.67
N GLU A 64 6.16 14.47 -10.95
CA GLU A 64 5.78 13.59 -12.08
C GLU A 64 6.45 12.20 -12.05
N ASN A 65 7.71 12.13 -11.62
CA ASN A 65 8.54 10.93 -11.56
C ASN A 65 8.71 10.38 -10.13
N TRP A 66 7.79 10.70 -9.22
CA TRP A 66 7.93 10.38 -7.80
C TRP A 66 8.16 8.89 -7.50
N LEU A 67 7.59 8.00 -8.32
CA LEU A 67 7.72 6.55 -8.13
C LEU A 67 9.08 6.01 -8.58
N ASP A 68 9.72 6.65 -9.57
CA ASP A 68 11.00 6.20 -10.12
C ASP A 68 12.12 6.24 -9.07
N ALA A 69 12.06 7.22 -8.15
CA ALA A 69 12.97 7.30 -7.02
C ALA A 69 12.93 6.02 -6.16
N TYR A 70 11.73 5.49 -5.90
CA TYR A 70 11.56 4.26 -5.13
C TYR A 70 12.01 3.03 -5.91
N PHE A 71 11.81 2.98 -7.23
CA PHE A 71 12.29 1.86 -8.06
C PHE A 71 13.81 1.83 -8.23
N ALA A 72 14.49 2.98 -8.11
CA ALA A 72 15.95 3.04 -8.07
C ALA A 72 16.53 2.49 -6.75
N GLU A 73 15.72 2.42 -5.69
CA GLU A 73 16.15 2.00 -4.37
C GLU A 73 16.11 0.49 -4.15
N ARG A 74 16.82 0.06 -3.10
CA ARG A 74 16.82 -1.31 -2.63
C ARG A 74 16.27 -1.38 -1.22
N GLU A 75 15.44 -2.39 -1.01
CA GLU A 75 14.76 -2.67 0.24
C GLU A 75 15.30 -3.93 0.90
N PHE A 76 15.18 -3.99 2.22
CA PHE A 76 15.57 -5.16 3.01
C PHE A 76 14.35 -5.93 3.45
N CYS A 77 14.30 -7.23 3.13
CA CYS A 77 13.22 -8.06 3.64
C CYS A 77 13.30 -8.17 5.16
N VAL A 78 12.23 -7.80 5.86
CA VAL A 78 12.17 -7.86 7.33
C VAL A 78 12.39 -9.28 7.90
N ARG A 79 12.13 -10.33 7.10
CA ARG A 79 12.25 -11.72 7.54
C ARG A 79 13.63 -12.33 7.31
N CYS A 80 14.20 -12.20 6.11
CA CYS A 80 15.50 -12.81 5.79
C CYS A 80 16.68 -11.83 5.81
N GLY A 81 16.44 -10.52 5.89
CA GLY A 81 17.49 -9.50 5.90
C GLY A 81 18.20 -9.29 4.57
N GLU A 82 17.85 -10.04 3.52
CA GLU A 82 18.42 -9.85 2.18
C GLU A 82 17.88 -8.58 1.51
N SER A 83 18.72 -7.97 0.68
CA SER A 83 18.42 -6.76 -0.07
C SER A 83 17.88 -7.09 -1.47
N TYR A 84 16.81 -6.42 -1.88
CA TYR A 84 16.14 -6.59 -3.17
C TYR A 84 15.86 -5.22 -3.79
N ARG A 85 15.71 -5.17 -5.12
CA ARG A 85 15.11 -3.98 -5.76
C ARG A 85 13.67 -3.83 -5.28
N PHE A 86 13.19 -2.60 -5.17
CA PHE A 86 11.82 -2.32 -4.69
C PHE A 86 10.75 -3.09 -5.50
N GLU A 87 10.93 -3.21 -6.81
CA GLU A 87 10.05 -3.99 -7.71
C GLU A 87 9.90 -5.49 -7.35
N ASN A 88 10.79 -6.02 -6.50
CA ASN A 88 10.82 -7.44 -6.09
C ASN A 88 10.44 -7.66 -4.62
N VAL A 89 9.87 -6.64 -3.96
CA VAL A 89 9.35 -6.76 -2.59
C VAL A 89 7.87 -6.44 -2.53
N SER A 90 7.17 -7.10 -1.62
CA SER A 90 5.86 -6.69 -1.16
C SER A 90 5.99 -5.74 0.02
N LEU A 91 5.13 -4.74 0.08
CA LEU A 91 5.00 -3.75 1.13
C LEU A 91 3.79 -4.05 2.01
N CYS A 92 3.92 -3.91 3.33
CA CYS A 92 2.78 -4.04 4.22
C CYS A 92 1.93 -2.76 4.26
N THR A 93 0.63 -2.87 4.03
CA THR A 93 -0.33 -1.75 4.07
C THR A 93 -0.43 -1.04 5.42
N LYS A 94 0.04 -1.67 6.51
CA LYS A 94 -0.05 -1.14 7.88
C LYS A 94 1.28 -0.70 8.46
N CYS A 95 2.27 -1.60 8.51
CA CYS A 95 3.56 -1.31 9.13
C CYS A 95 4.62 -0.81 8.14
N LEU A 96 4.31 -0.78 6.84
CA LEU A 96 5.18 -0.32 5.75
C LEU A 96 6.52 -1.06 5.65
N ARG A 97 6.67 -2.22 6.32
CA ARG A 97 7.85 -3.08 6.17
C ARG A 97 7.76 -3.88 4.89
N THR A 98 8.92 -4.14 4.30
CA THR A 98 9.06 -4.85 3.03
C THR A 98 9.39 -6.33 3.23
N TRP A 99 8.89 -7.15 2.32
CA TRP A 99 8.99 -8.60 2.32
C TRP A 99 9.41 -9.07 0.93
N CYS A 100 10.46 -9.88 0.80
CA CYS A 100 10.81 -10.42 -0.50
C CYS A 100 9.75 -11.42 -0.98
N TYR A 101 9.66 -11.63 -2.29
CA TYR A 101 8.69 -12.53 -2.91
C TYR A 101 8.68 -13.94 -2.28
N ARG A 102 9.84 -14.49 -1.87
CA ARG A 102 9.93 -15.81 -1.20
C ARG A 102 9.29 -15.80 0.18
N CYS A 103 9.64 -14.81 0.99
CA CYS A 103 9.15 -14.71 2.36
C CYS A 103 7.66 -14.36 2.40
N ALA A 104 7.19 -13.52 1.46
CA ALA A 104 5.78 -13.17 1.31
C ALA A 104 4.93 -14.36 0.85
N ALA A 105 5.43 -15.18 -0.09
CA ALA A 105 4.71 -16.39 -0.55
C ALA A 105 4.53 -17.43 0.57
N GLY A 106 5.40 -17.44 1.56
CA GLY A 106 5.28 -18.31 2.75
C GLY A 106 4.37 -17.74 3.86
N CYS A 107 3.77 -16.57 3.67
CA CYS A 107 2.82 -16.01 4.63
C CYS A 107 1.42 -16.62 4.43
N PRO A 108 0.66 -16.82 5.52
CA PRO A 108 -0.73 -17.25 5.40
C PRO A 108 -1.57 -16.18 4.68
N PRO A 109 -2.70 -16.56 4.05
CA PRO A 109 -3.60 -15.59 3.45
C PRO A 109 -4.32 -14.75 4.54
N ALA A 110 -4.51 -13.47 4.25
CA ALA A 110 -5.44 -12.61 4.95
C ALA A 110 -6.89 -12.92 4.51
N ALA A 111 -7.87 -12.37 5.22
CA ALA A 111 -9.29 -12.63 4.96
C ALA A 111 -9.74 -12.28 3.53
N ASN A 112 -9.09 -11.29 2.89
CA ASN A 112 -9.38 -10.85 1.53
C ASN A 112 -8.49 -11.51 0.46
N GLY A 113 -7.67 -12.49 0.83
CA GLY A 113 -6.84 -13.28 -0.09
C GLY A 113 -5.46 -12.71 -0.40
N ASN A 114 -5.11 -11.52 0.10
CA ASN A 114 -3.71 -11.05 0.09
C ASN A 114 -2.86 -11.87 1.06
N ALA A 115 -1.53 -11.82 0.95
CA ALA A 115 -0.67 -12.42 1.97
C ALA A 115 -0.71 -11.59 3.27
N ALA A 116 -0.80 -12.23 4.43
CA ALA A 116 -0.87 -11.55 5.72
C ALA A 116 0.52 -11.19 6.23
N CYS A 117 0.68 -9.95 6.70
CA CYS A 117 1.85 -9.54 7.47
C CYS A 117 1.68 -9.93 8.94
N SER A 118 2.78 -10.21 9.63
CA SER A 118 2.81 -10.46 11.09
C SER A 118 2.22 -9.34 11.96
N CYS A 119 2.10 -8.10 11.44
CA CYS A 119 1.46 -6.98 12.17
C CYS A 119 -0.08 -6.93 12.01
N GLY A 120 -0.66 -7.90 11.30
CA GLY A 120 -2.08 -7.96 10.94
C GLY A 120 -2.46 -7.07 9.75
N GLY A 121 -1.49 -6.52 9.03
CA GLY A 121 -1.71 -5.84 7.74
C GLY A 121 -1.61 -6.81 6.56
N GLU A 122 -1.76 -6.28 5.36
CA GLU A 122 -1.73 -7.05 4.10
C GLU A 122 -0.46 -6.73 3.32
N LEU A 123 0.14 -7.72 2.68
CA LEU A 123 1.30 -7.56 1.81
C LEU A 123 0.84 -7.34 0.37
N VAL A 124 1.32 -6.25 -0.24
CA VAL A 124 0.96 -5.82 -1.60
C VAL A 124 2.22 -5.43 -2.37
N GLY A 125 2.28 -5.71 -3.67
CA GLY A 125 3.44 -5.47 -4.51
C GLY A 125 3.34 -6.25 -5.81
#